data_AF-A0A0V8IXI4-F1
#
_entry.id   AF-A0A0V8IXI4-F1
#
_cell.length_a   1.000
_cell.length_b   1.000
_cell.length_c   1.000
_cell.angle_alpha   90.00
_cell.angle_beta   90.00
_cell.angle_gamma   90.00
#
_symmetry.space_group_name_H-M   'P 1'
#
loop_
_entity.id
_entity.type
_entity.pdbx_description
1 polymer ?
#
loop_
_entity_poly.entity_id
_entity_poly.type
_entity_poly.pdbx_seq_one_letter_code
_entity_poly.pdbx_strand_id
1 'polypeptide(L)'
;MPRSNRPRRPVSGKGTGRGSAKKAGDAPGLDLERARAGVARRESAPDGEWMVRSMTARNAAKTYICPECSTAVLPGVAHLVVWKDDHLFGAAAGLAERRHWHTNCWNTRSYRYR
;
A
#
# COMPACT_ATOMS: atom_id res chain seq x y z
N MET A 1 -33.98 -51.49 -0.02
CA MET A 1 -33.62 -51.36 -1.46
C MET A 1 -34.18 -50.03 -1.97
N PRO A 2 -33.60 -49.29 -2.95
CA PRO A 2 -32.39 -49.52 -3.79
C PRO A 2 -31.25 -48.48 -3.52
N ARG A 3 -30.00 -48.87 -3.29
CA ARG A 3 -28.85 -49.10 -4.21
C ARG A 3 -28.44 -47.87 -5.08
N SER A 4 -27.55 -47.05 -4.51
CA SER A 4 -26.76 -46.03 -5.21
C SER A 4 -26.02 -46.63 -6.40
N ASN A 5 -26.36 -46.17 -7.61
CA ASN A 5 -25.66 -46.49 -8.85
C ASN A 5 -24.88 -45.25 -9.30
N ARG A 6 -23.58 -45.17 -8.97
CA ARG A 6 -22.65 -44.34 -9.74
C ARG A 6 -21.35 -45.11 -10.01
N PRO A 7 -21.01 -45.37 -11.28
CA PRO A 7 -19.84 -46.13 -11.66
C PRO A 7 -18.55 -45.34 -11.43
N ARG A 8 -17.47 -46.08 -11.17
CA ARG A 8 -16.11 -45.55 -10.99
C ARG A 8 -15.47 -45.14 -12.34
N ARG A 9 -14.70 -44.06 -12.24
CA ARG A 9 -13.65 -43.45 -13.10
C ARG A 9 -12.85 -44.40 -14.02
N PRO A 10 -12.35 -43.90 -15.17
CA PRO A 10 -11.07 -44.31 -15.72
C PRO A 10 -9.98 -43.22 -15.62
N VAL A 11 -8.76 -43.66 -15.30
CA VAL A 11 -7.49 -42.92 -15.35
C VAL A 11 -6.80 -43.26 -16.68
N SER A 12 -5.88 -42.38 -17.13
CA SER A 12 -4.83 -42.55 -18.18
C SER A 12 -5.14 -41.78 -19.49
N GLY A 13 -4.24 -41.02 -20.13
CA GLY A 13 -2.84 -40.72 -19.85
C GLY A 13 -2.25 -39.67 -20.84
N LYS A 14 -1.19 -39.00 -20.36
CA LYS A 14 0.07 -38.56 -21.01
C LYS A 14 0.16 -38.34 -22.54
N GLY A 15 0.60 -37.13 -22.93
CA GLY A 15 1.26 -36.79 -24.21
C GLY A 15 1.27 -35.28 -24.50
N THR A 16 2.23 -34.48 -23.99
CA THR A 16 3.43 -33.93 -24.67
C THR A 16 3.19 -32.95 -25.83
N GLY A 17 3.45 -31.66 -25.58
CA GLY A 17 3.72 -30.57 -26.53
C GLY A 17 3.80 -29.25 -25.75
N ARG A 18 4.95 -28.75 -25.30
CA ARG A 18 6.11 -28.11 -25.97
C ARG A 18 5.79 -26.72 -26.56
N GLY A 19 6.31 -25.68 -25.87
CA GLY A 19 6.43 -24.30 -26.35
C GLY A 19 5.32 -23.37 -25.83
N SER A 20 5.56 -22.24 -25.16
CA SER A 20 6.80 -21.51 -24.91
C SER A 20 6.64 -20.70 -23.63
N ALA A 21 7.51 -20.97 -22.65
CA ALA A 21 7.80 -20.03 -21.59
C ALA A 21 8.38 -18.78 -22.24
N LYS A 22 7.55 -17.74 -22.43
CA LYS A 22 8.07 -16.41 -22.73
C LYS A 22 8.63 -15.84 -21.44
N LYS A 23 9.94 -16.09 -21.25
CA LYS A 23 10.85 -15.16 -20.60
C LYS A 23 10.58 -13.76 -21.18
N ALA A 24 9.90 -12.92 -20.43
CA ALA A 24 10.30 -11.52 -20.34
C ALA A 24 11.36 -11.55 -19.21
N GLY A 25 12.65 -11.53 -19.51
CA GLY A 25 13.27 -10.49 -20.31
C GLY A 25 13.53 -9.35 -19.34
N ASP A 26 14.78 -9.32 -18.85
CA ASP A 26 15.44 -8.29 -18.07
C ASP A 26 14.81 -6.89 -18.24
N ALA A 27 13.80 -6.57 -17.43
CA ALA A 27 13.61 -5.21 -17.00
C ALA A 27 14.52 -5.09 -15.77
N PRO A 28 15.36 -4.04 -15.63
CA PRO A 28 15.99 -3.78 -14.35
C PRO A 28 14.83 -3.70 -13.36
N GLY A 29 14.73 -4.74 -12.50
CA GLY A 29 13.47 -5.11 -11.87
C GLY A 29 12.81 -3.84 -11.38
N LEU A 30 11.69 -3.46 -12.01
CA LEU A 30 10.99 -2.23 -11.68
C LEU A 30 10.77 -2.34 -10.18
N ASP A 31 11.57 -1.62 -9.41
CA ASP A 31 11.61 -1.80 -7.97
C ASP A 31 10.22 -1.37 -7.52
N LEU A 32 9.32 -2.35 -7.35
CA LEU A 32 7.90 -2.12 -7.13
C LEU A 32 7.73 -1.26 -5.87
N GLU A 33 8.71 -1.33 -4.97
CA GLU A 33 8.86 -0.47 -3.83
C GLU A 33 9.14 0.97 -4.23
N ARG A 34 10.14 1.26 -5.08
CA ARG A 34 10.38 2.61 -5.64
C ARG A 34 9.21 3.13 -6.49
N ALA A 35 8.58 2.27 -7.28
CA ALA A 35 7.44 2.62 -8.10
C ALA A 35 6.22 3.00 -7.24
N ARG A 36 6.03 2.36 -6.08
CA ARG A 36 4.92 2.65 -5.15
C ARG A 36 5.25 3.72 -4.12
N ALA A 37 6.52 3.85 -3.71
CA ALA A 37 6.97 4.85 -2.74
C ALA A 37 6.79 6.29 -3.23
N GLY A 38 6.63 6.49 -4.54
CA GLY A 38 6.31 7.79 -5.14
C GLY A 38 4.82 8.12 -5.24
N VAL A 39 3.93 7.13 -5.23
CA VAL A 39 2.51 7.33 -5.53
C VAL A 39 1.72 7.52 -4.25
N ALA A 40 1.22 8.73 -4.05
CA ALA A 40 0.25 9.03 -3.01
C ALA A 40 -1.14 8.56 -3.44
N ARG A 41 -1.88 7.94 -2.52
CA ARG A 41 -3.29 7.60 -2.68
C ARG A 41 -4.14 8.71 -2.08
N ARG A 42 -5.24 9.05 -2.74
CA ARG A 42 -6.29 9.89 -2.15
C ARG A 42 -7.18 9.04 -1.23
N GLU A 43 -7.39 9.50 -0.01
CA GLU A 43 -8.28 8.92 0.98
C GLU A 43 -9.27 9.98 1.49
N SER A 44 -10.57 9.70 1.26
CA SER A 44 -11.67 10.52 1.77
C SER A 44 -11.97 10.14 3.21
N ALA A 45 -12.12 11.14 4.08
CA ALA A 45 -12.44 10.97 5.48
C ALA A 45 -13.41 12.05 5.97
N PRO A 46 -14.08 11.88 7.12
CA PRO A 46 -15.02 12.88 7.65
C PRO A 46 -14.39 14.28 7.90
N ASP A 47 -13.07 14.36 8.03
CA ASP A 47 -12.30 15.59 8.21
C ASP A 47 -11.76 16.20 6.88
N GLY A 48 -12.06 15.56 5.74
CA GLY A 48 -11.73 16.05 4.39
C GLY A 48 -11.01 15.03 3.51
N GLU A 49 -10.45 15.54 2.41
CA GLU A 49 -9.67 14.76 1.45
C GLU A 49 -8.17 14.79 1.76
N TRP A 50 -7.58 13.61 1.83
CA TRP A 50 -6.17 13.44 2.22
C TRP A 50 -5.39 12.71 1.15
N MET A 51 -4.14 13.12 0.98
CA MET A 51 -3.16 12.39 0.19
C MET A 51 -2.25 11.62 1.15
N VAL A 52 -2.20 10.31 0.96
CA VAL A 52 -1.51 9.36 1.83
C VAL A 52 -0.43 8.65 1.03
N ARG A 53 0.82 8.77 1.48
CA ARG A 53 1.95 8.10 0.87
C ARG A 53 2.64 7.19 1.88
N SER A 54 2.90 5.96 1.48
CA SER A 54 3.68 5.02 2.30
C SER A 54 5.16 5.35 2.24
N MET A 55 5.80 5.44 3.40
CA MET A 55 7.25 5.52 3.54
C MET A 55 7.78 4.20 4.09
N THR A 56 8.75 3.64 3.38
CA THR A 56 9.40 2.40 3.77
C THR A 56 10.47 2.66 4.82
N ALA A 57 10.79 1.64 5.61
CA ALA A 57 11.83 1.68 6.63
C ALA A 57 13.16 2.24 6.11
N ARG A 58 13.58 1.80 4.92
CA ARG A 58 14.82 2.24 4.26
C ARG A 58 14.84 3.75 3.96
N ASN A 59 13.70 4.33 3.62
CA ASN A 59 13.57 5.75 3.27
C ASN A 59 13.27 6.64 4.49
N ALA A 60 12.97 6.05 5.65
CA ALA A 60 12.73 6.74 6.90
C ALA A 60 14.06 7.10 7.58
N ALA A 61 14.73 8.15 7.11
CA ALA A 61 16.04 8.57 7.64
C ALA A 61 15.96 9.60 8.79
N LYS A 62 14.78 10.15 9.07
CA LYS A 62 14.59 11.25 10.04
C LYS A 62 13.52 10.90 11.06
N THR A 63 13.69 11.44 12.27
CA THR A 63 12.69 11.34 13.34
C THR A 63 11.61 12.40 13.16
N TYR A 64 10.35 12.01 13.32
CA TYR A 64 9.19 12.92 13.31
C TYR A 64 8.25 12.62 14.46
N ILE A 65 7.36 13.55 14.82
CA ILE A 65 6.35 13.34 15.86
C ILE A 65 5.00 13.00 15.23
N CYS A 66 4.39 11.90 15.68
CA CYS A 66 3.07 11.49 15.22
C CYS A 66 1.97 12.37 15.86
N PRO A 67 1.05 12.96 15.08
CA PRO A 67 0.02 13.85 15.62
C PRO A 67 -0.98 13.17 16.57
N GLU A 68 -1.33 11.90 16.37
CA GLU A 68 -2.37 11.24 17.17
C GLU A 68 -1.86 10.81 18.55
N CYS A 69 -0.68 10.18 18.61
CA CYS A 69 -0.13 9.64 19.85
C CYS A 69 0.96 10.52 20.47
N SER A 70 1.37 11.60 19.80
CA SER A 70 2.50 12.46 20.22
C SER A 70 3.84 11.73 20.42
N THR A 71 3.95 10.48 19.95
CA THR A 71 5.18 9.68 20.03
C THR A 71 6.03 9.84 18.77
N ALA A 72 7.35 9.72 18.92
CA ALA A 72 8.30 9.80 17.83
C ALA A 72 8.21 8.58 16.88
N VAL A 73 8.10 8.87 15.59
CA VAL A 73 8.38 7.93 14.50
C VAL A 73 9.90 7.94 14.29
N LEU A 74 10.56 6.87 14.70
CA LEU A 74 12.02 6.76 14.62
C LEU A 74 12.50 6.46 13.19
N PRO A 75 13.77 6.77 12.86
CA PRO A 75 14.39 6.32 11.63
C PRO A 75 14.33 4.79 11.51
N GLY A 76 14.16 4.27 10.30
CA GLY A 76 14.01 2.84 10.06
C GLY A 76 12.59 2.30 10.29
N VAL A 77 11.64 3.13 10.77
CA VAL A 77 10.25 2.71 10.96
C VAL A 77 9.44 3.02 9.71
N ALA A 78 8.78 2.00 9.15
CA ALA A 78 7.81 2.21 8.07
C ALA A 78 6.58 2.96 8.60
N HIS A 79 6.19 4.02 7.91
CA HIS A 79 5.16 4.96 8.36
C HIS A 79 4.47 5.62 7.17
N LEU A 80 3.47 6.46 7.45
CA LEU A 80 2.72 7.18 6.42
C LEU A 80 3.05 8.68 6.46
N VAL A 81 3.15 9.27 5.27
CA VAL A 81 3.25 10.71 5.07
C VAL A 81 1.93 11.17 4.51
N VAL A 82 1.30 12.11 5.21
CA VAL A 82 -0.06 12.55 4.93
C VAL A 82 -0.10 14.06 4.81
N TRP A 83 -0.79 14.57 3.80
CA TRP A 83 -1.12 15.98 3.67
C TRP A 83 -2.53 16.17 3.12
N LYS A 84 -3.07 17.38 3.29
CA LYS A 84 -4.36 17.76 2.71
C LYS A 84 -4.27 17.87 1.19
N ASP A 85 -5.25 17.30 0.51
CA ASP A 85 -5.36 17.44 -0.95
C ASP A 85 -5.90 18.82 -1.36
N ASP A 86 -6.74 19.42 -0.50
CA ASP A 86 -7.52 20.63 -0.75
C ASP A 86 -6.84 21.94 -0.34
N HIS A 87 -5.50 21.97 -0.36
CA HIS A 87 -4.78 23.16 0.13
C HIS A 87 -5.05 24.39 -0.75
N LEU A 88 -5.41 25.53 -0.14
CA LEU A 88 -5.81 26.76 -0.83
C LEU A 88 -4.74 27.29 -1.81
N PHE A 89 -3.47 27.02 -1.51
CA PHE A 89 -2.31 27.41 -2.33
C PHE A 89 -1.84 26.31 -3.28
N GLY A 90 -2.65 25.27 -3.52
CA GLY A 90 -2.37 24.15 -4.41
C GLY A 90 -1.58 23.00 -3.79
N ALA A 91 -1.36 21.95 -4.60
CA ALA A 91 -0.81 20.67 -4.15
C ALA A 91 0.61 20.76 -3.55
N ALA A 92 1.45 21.67 -4.05
CA ALA A 92 2.82 21.86 -3.55
C ALA A 92 2.84 22.40 -2.10
N ALA A 93 1.89 23.27 -1.77
CA ALA A 93 1.76 23.81 -0.42
C ALA A 93 1.24 22.76 0.56
N GLY A 94 0.29 21.91 0.13
CA GLY A 94 -0.13 20.74 0.93
C GLY A 94 1.06 19.81 1.24
N LEU A 95 1.89 19.53 0.24
CA LEU A 95 3.13 18.75 0.42
C LEU A 95 4.12 19.39 1.41
N ALA A 96 4.19 20.72 1.49
CA ALA A 96 5.06 21.40 2.45
C ALA A 96 4.57 21.20 3.90
N GLU A 97 3.26 21.11 4.11
CA GLU A 97 2.64 20.87 5.42
C GLU A 97 2.44 19.38 5.76
N ARG A 98 3.16 18.50 5.07
CA ARG A 98 3.05 17.05 5.28
C ARG A 98 3.37 16.63 6.72
N ARG A 99 2.55 15.73 7.24
CA ARG A 99 2.64 15.17 8.59
C ARG A 99 3.01 13.69 8.51
N HIS A 100 3.73 13.21 9.51
CA HIS A 100 4.23 11.83 9.57
C HIS A 100 3.44 11.07 10.63
N TRP A 101 2.86 9.93 10.24
CA TRP A 101 1.95 9.14 11.06
C TRP A 101 2.43 7.71 11.14
N HIS A 102 2.33 7.09 12.32
CA HIS A 102 2.35 5.63 12.38
C HIS A 102 1.18 5.06 11.58
N THR A 103 1.39 3.95 10.88
CA THR A 103 0.34 3.30 10.08
C THR A 103 -0.91 2.99 10.89
N ASN A 104 -0.75 2.47 12.12
CA ASN A 104 -1.88 2.18 13.00
C ASN A 104 -2.61 3.46 13.43
N CYS A 105 -1.85 4.48 13.86
CA CYS A 105 -2.42 5.76 14.28
C CYS A 105 -3.23 6.43 13.18
N TRP A 106 -2.81 6.34 11.90
CA TRP A 106 -3.58 6.87 10.78
C TRP A 106 -4.92 6.16 10.59
N ASN A 107 -4.92 4.84 10.68
CA ASN A 107 -6.09 3.99 10.47
C ASN A 107 -7.10 4.08 11.62
N THR A 108 -6.63 4.29 12.85
CA THR A 108 -7.46 4.36 14.06
C THR A 108 -7.69 5.80 14.53
N ARG A 109 -7.30 6.81 13.74
CA ARG A 109 -7.36 8.20 14.18
C ARG A 109 -8.79 8.61 14.49
N SER A 110 -8.93 9.47 15.49
CA SER A 110 -10.21 10.12 15.75
C SER A 110 -10.41 11.29 14.78
N TYR A 111 -11.50 11.26 14.00
CA TYR A 111 -11.89 12.39 13.17
C TYR A 111 -12.51 13.45 14.07
N ARG A 112 -11.79 14.55 14.28
CA ARG A 112 -12.33 15.71 14.99
C ARG A 112 -12.95 16.65 13.96
N TYR A 113 -14.26 16.83 14.04
CA TYR A 113 -14.93 17.93 13.35
C TYR A 113 -14.43 19.22 13.98
N ARG A 114 -13.85 20.09 13.16
CA ARG A 114 -13.29 21.36 13.59
C ARG A 114 -14.19 22.48 13.10
#